data_AF-A0A382FFA8-F1
#
_entry.id   AF-A0A382FFA8-F1
#
_cell.length_a   1.000
_cell.length_b   1.000
_cell.length_c   1.000
_cell.angle_alpha   90.00
_cell.angle_beta   90.00
_cell.angle_gamma   90.00
#
_symmetry.space_group_name_H-M   'P 1'
#
loop_
_entity.id
_entity.type
_entity.pdbx_description
1 polymer ?
#
loop_
_entity_poly.entity_id
_entity_poly.type
_entity_poly.pdbx_seq_one_letter_code
_entity_poly.pdbx_strand_id
1 'polypeptide(L)'
;MRKKPVEQNSEHEDQEHSDDVPMPLTSHLGELRRRIVRVIIVIFVAFVGATVIEMELDQPILSAFRSPLDLRNIPLVFIQLTEPFFTYLRIGLYTSLFLTFPYLLGQIWLFVRPALYGKERKAVWPFILLSYPLFVGGGLFGYFIVIPLGYDFFLGFENEFTLPTLSMASYLSLTIHLLFAFGLVFELPTISFILTRLGILNANWLRTNRKYSLVVIFIGAAVLTPPDVFTQTLMAGPLIILYEISILVSQMAGRNTEKPEPAQPKLQEQQSEK
;
A
#
# COMPACT_ATOMS: atom_id res chain seq x y z
N MET A 1 -38.81 23.49 -64.65
CA MET A 1 -38.11 24.28 -63.62
C MET A 1 -38.88 24.17 -62.31
N ARG A 2 -38.40 23.39 -61.34
CA ARG A 2 -39.09 23.03 -60.09
C ARG A 2 -38.44 23.79 -58.92
N LYS A 3 -39.25 24.40 -58.04
CA LYS A 3 -38.84 25.17 -56.84
C LYS A 3 -38.82 24.27 -55.58
N LYS A 4 -37.83 24.54 -54.69
CA LYS A 4 -37.75 24.36 -53.20
C LYS A 4 -37.63 22.91 -52.64
N PRO A 5 -37.19 22.71 -51.35
CA PRO A 5 -36.45 23.57 -50.38
C PRO A 5 -35.30 22.85 -49.62
N VAL A 6 -34.72 23.57 -48.65
CA VAL A 6 -33.69 23.27 -47.62
C VAL A 6 -33.88 21.96 -46.82
N GLU A 7 -32.79 21.22 -46.58
CA GLU A 7 -32.56 20.23 -45.48
C GLU A 7 -31.04 20.24 -45.16
N GLN A 8 -30.62 20.60 -43.94
CA GLN A 8 -30.24 19.69 -42.84
C GLN A 8 -28.93 18.91 -43.15
N ASN A 9 -27.98 18.66 -42.25
CA ASN A 9 -27.79 18.92 -40.83
C ASN A 9 -26.34 18.50 -40.51
N SER A 10 -25.80 19.04 -39.43
CA SER A 10 -24.80 18.42 -38.51
C SER A 10 -24.01 17.18 -38.97
N GLU A 11 -22.71 17.34 -39.21
CA GLU A 11 -21.71 16.26 -39.17
C GLU A 11 -20.56 16.57 -38.19
N HIS A 12 -20.90 17.14 -37.03
CA HIS A 12 -19.97 17.31 -35.91
C HIS A 12 -20.65 16.95 -34.59
N GLU A 13 -21.13 15.72 -34.48
CA GLU A 13 -21.44 15.05 -33.22
C GLU A 13 -21.19 13.56 -33.44
N ASP A 14 -20.74 12.84 -32.40
CA ASP A 14 -20.32 11.43 -32.37
C ASP A 14 -18.81 11.14 -32.40
N GLN A 15 -18.05 11.88 -31.59
CA GLN A 15 -16.87 11.33 -30.89
C GLN A 15 -17.01 11.51 -29.38
N GLU A 16 -18.14 11.11 -28.80
CA GLU A 16 -18.25 10.91 -27.36
C GLU A 16 -18.85 9.52 -27.09
N HIS A 17 -18.26 8.82 -26.11
CA HIS A 17 -18.63 7.49 -25.59
C HIS A 17 -18.26 6.24 -26.42
N SER A 18 -16.98 5.88 -26.41
CA SER A 18 -16.54 4.48 -26.52
C SER A 18 -15.89 3.92 -25.23
N ASP A 19 -16.00 4.64 -24.11
CA ASP A 19 -15.39 4.25 -22.82
C ASP A 19 -16.27 3.30 -21.97
N ASP A 20 -17.48 2.96 -22.43
CA ASP A 20 -18.48 2.17 -21.68
C ASP A 20 -18.74 0.77 -22.24
N VAL A 21 -17.81 0.16 -22.99
CA VAL A 21 -17.88 -1.28 -23.27
C VAL A 21 -17.17 -2.03 -22.15
N PRO A 22 -17.88 -2.75 -21.26
CA PRO A 22 -17.23 -3.59 -20.26
C PRO A 22 -16.35 -4.61 -20.98
N MET A 23 -15.04 -4.52 -20.75
CA MET A 23 -14.07 -5.41 -21.37
C MET A 23 -14.34 -6.87 -20.97
N PRO A 24 -14.19 -7.84 -21.88
CA PRO A 24 -14.31 -9.25 -21.55
C PRO A 24 -13.30 -9.67 -20.46
N LEU A 25 -13.70 -10.54 -19.52
CA LEU A 25 -12.86 -10.97 -18.40
C LEU A 25 -11.48 -11.52 -18.84
N THR A 26 -11.41 -12.11 -20.02
CA THR A 26 -10.16 -12.62 -20.61
C THR A 26 -9.17 -11.50 -20.97
N SER A 27 -9.65 -10.33 -21.42
CA SER A 27 -8.78 -9.18 -21.67
C SER A 27 -8.35 -8.50 -20.37
N HIS A 28 -9.23 -8.43 -19.36
CA HIS A 28 -8.88 -7.91 -18.04
C HIS A 28 -7.79 -8.73 -17.33
N LEU A 29 -7.85 -10.07 -17.41
CA LEU A 29 -6.79 -10.96 -16.91
C LEU A 29 -5.49 -10.84 -17.72
N GLY A 30 -5.60 -10.64 -19.04
CA GLY A 30 -4.46 -10.37 -19.92
C GLY A 30 -3.71 -9.09 -19.54
N GLU A 31 -4.45 -8.03 -19.22
CA GLU A 31 -3.88 -6.78 -18.72
C GLU A 31 -3.17 -6.96 -17.38
N LEU A 32 -3.78 -7.65 -16.43
CA LEU A 32 -3.20 -7.90 -15.11
C LEU A 32 -1.84 -8.60 -15.23
N ARG A 33 -1.76 -9.67 -16.03
CA ARG A 33 -0.50 -10.38 -16.29
C ARG A 33 0.57 -9.45 -16.85
N ARG A 34 0.24 -8.65 -17.87
CA ARG A 34 1.19 -7.74 -18.52
C ARG A 34 1.67 -6.62 -17.58
N ARG A 35 0.84 -6.19 -16.63
CA ARG A 35 1.19 -5.20 -15.61
C ARG A 35 2.10 -5.81 -14.55
N ILE A 36 1.76 -7.00 -14.03
CA ILE A 36 2.56 -7.73 -13.05
C ILE A 36 3.97 -7.97 -13.58
N VAL A 37 4.11 -8.47 -14.82
CA VAL A 37 5.44 -8.71 -15.43
C VAL A 37 6.26 -7.42 -15.51
N ARG A 38 5.64 -6.30 -15.93
CA ARG A 38 6.34 -5.00 -15.96
C ARG A 38 6.76 -4.52 -14.58
N VAL A 39 5.90 -4.66 -13.58
CA VAL A 39 6.22 -4.28 -12.19
C VAL A 39 7.39 -5.12 -11.67
N ILE A 40 7.38 -6.43 -11.91
CA ILE A 40 8.48 -7.33 -11.53
C ILE A 40 9.78 -6.94 -12.21
N ILE A 41 9.77 -6.63 -13.51
CA ILE A 41 10.97 -6.20 -14.24
C ILE A 41 11.52 -4.89 -13.65
N VAL A 42 10.66 -3.92 -13.37
CA VAL A 42 11.06 -2.62 -12.79
C VAL A 42 11.64 -2.80 -11.39
N ILE A 43 10.99 -3.62 -10.54
CA ILE A 43 11.51 -3.98 -9.21
C ILE A 43 12.86 -4.67 -9.34
N PHE A 44 13.01 -5.62 -10.28
CA PHE A 44 14.27 -6.36 -10.46
C PHE A 44 15.42 -5.46 -10.92
N VAL A 45 15.17 -4.53 -11.84
CA VAL A 45 16.18 -3.55 -12.27
C VAL A 45 16.56 -2.62 -11.12
N ALA A 46 15.57 -2.12 -10.36
CA ALA A 46 15.82 -1.29 -9.19
C ALA A 46 16.56 -2.07 -8.08
N PHE A 47 16.28 -3.36 -7.93
CA PHE A 47 16.94 -4.26 -6.99
C PHE A 47 18.43 -4.39 -7.30
N VAL A 48 18.77 -4.74 -8.55
CA VAL A 48 20.17 -4.86 -8.98
C VAL A 48 20.90 -3.52 -8.82
N GLY A 49 20.26 -2.40 -9.18
CA GLY A 49 20.83 -1.08 -8.98
C GLY A 49 21.08 -0.76 -7.51
N ALA A 50 20.11 -1.01 -6.64
CA ALA A 50 20.22 -0.75 -5.21
C ALA A 50 21.26 -1.65 -4.52
N THR A 51 21.36 -2.93 -4.89
CA THR A 51 22.39 -3.83 -4.35
C THR A 51 23.79 -3.42 -4.79
N VAL A 52 23.97 -3.03 -6.06
CA VAL A 52 25.28 -2.55 -6.56
C VAL A 52 25.70 -1.27 -5.85
N ILE A 53 24.78 -0.30 -5.68
CA ILE A 53 25.06 0.93 -4.92
C ILE A 53 25.49 0.59 -3.49
N GLU A 54 24.81 -0.34 -2.83
CA GLU A 54 25.15 -0.71 -1.45
C GLU A 54 26.53 -1.37 -1.35
N MET A 55 26.94 -2.15 -2.36
CA MET A 55 28.23 -2.84 -2.37
C MET A 55 29.41 -1.97 -2.83
N GLU A 56 29.19 -1.04 -3.77
CA GLU A 56 30.25 -0.25 -4.41
C GLU A 56 30.39 1.19 -3.85
N LEU A 57 29.36 1.74 -3.18
CA LEU A 57 29.30 3.15 -2.76
C LEU A 57 29.33 3.30 -1.22
N ASP A 58 30.22 2.59 -0.53
CA ASP A 58 30.42 2.70 0.93
C ASP A 58 29.15 2.47 1.79
N GLN A 59 28.18 1.69 1.31
CA GLN A 59 27.00 1.24 2.07
C GLN A 59 26.16 2.41 2.63
N PRO A 60 25.59 3.26 1.76
CA PRO A 60 24.90 4.48 2.17
C PRO A 60 23.59 4.19 2.93
N ILE A 61 22.92 3.09 2.62
CA ILE A 61 21.65 2.75 3.30
C ILE A 61 21.95 2.12 4.65
N LEU A 62 22.95 1.25 4.74
CA LEU A 62 23.38 0.70 6.01
C LEU A 62 23.90 1.78 6.97
N SER A 63 24.69 2.74 6.48
CA SER A 63 25.16 3.86 7.31
C SER A 63 24.03 4.72 7.82
N ALA A 64 23.01 5.00 6.98
CA ALA A 64 21.79 5.67 7.42
C ALA A 64 21.12 4.87 8.54
N PHE A 65 20.94 3.55 8.38
CA PHE A 65 20.36 2.73 9.43
C PHE A 65 21.25 2.57 10.67
N ARG A 66 22.57 2.68 10.59
CA ARG A 66 23.44 2.62 11.78
C ARG A 66 23.37 3.87 12.65
N SER A 67 22.98 5.01 12.10
CA SER A 67 23.00 6.29 12.81
C SER A 67 22.34 6.28 14.20
N PRO A 68 21.18 5.61 14.45
CA PRO A 68 20.56 5.58 15.77
C PRO A 68 21.31 4.69 16.77
N LEU A 69 22.05 3.69 16.29
CA LEU A 69 22.88 2.82 17.12
C LEU A 69 24.20 3.47 17.50
N ASP A 70 24.82 4.20 16.57
CA ASP A 70 26.08 4.91 16.81
C ASP A 70 25.91 5.98 17.91
N LEU A 71 24.75 6.66 17.95
CA LEU A 71 24.39 7.58 19.04
C LEU A 71 24.33 6.90 20.42
N ARG A 72 24.13 5.58 20.46
CA ARG A 72 24.00 4.77 21.67
C ARG A 72 25.26 3.94 21.96
N ASN A 73 26.32 4.08 21.15
CA ASN A 73 27.58 3.32 21.25
C ASN A 73 27.41 1.79 21.23
N ILE A 74 26.39 1.27 20.52
CA ILE A 74 26.14 -0.19 20.44
C ILE A 74 26.90 -0.76 19.25
N PRO A 75 27.89 -1.65 19.45
CA PRO A 75 28.66 -2.22 18.36
C PRO A 75 27.79 -3.18 17.53
N LEU A 76 27.72 -2.92 16.22
CA LEU A 76 27.07 -3.81 15.27
C LEU A 76 28.05 -4.87 14.76
N VAL A 77 27.81 -6.13 15.13
CA VAL A 77 28.69 -7.25 14.79
C VAL A 77 28.01 -8.20 13.81
N PHE A 78 28.79 -8.84 12.94
CA PHE A 78 28.31 -10.00 12.18
C PHE A 78 28.75 -11.27 12.92
N ILE A 79 27.79 -12.17 13.14
CA ILE A 79 28.01 -13.45 13.81
C ILE A 79 28.35 -14.52 12.76
N GLN A 80 27.71 -14.45 11.58
CA GLN A 80 27.90 -15.42 10.50
C GLN A 80 28.71 -14.81 9.36
N LEU A 81 29.55 -15.63 8.71
CA LEU A 81 30.36 -15.19 7.57
C LEU A 81 29.50 -14.73 6.37
N THR A 82 28.34 -15.36 6.17
CA THR A 82 27.40 -15.04 5.09
C THR A 82 26.48 -13.86 5.42
N GLU A 83 26.52 -13.35 6.65
CA GLU A 83 25.58 -12.33 7.15
C GLU A 83 25.62 -11.02 6.36
N PRO A 84 26.80 -10.44 6.05
CA PRO A 84 26.86 -9.19 5.29
C PRO A 84 26.26 -9.35 3.89
N PHE A 85 26.58 -10.46 3.20
CA PHE A 85 26.07 -10.74 1.85
C PHE A 85 24.54 -10.78 1.80
N PHE A 86 23.90 -11.57 2.68
CA PHE A 86 22.43 -11.61 2.72
C PHE A 86 21.82 -10.30 3.20
N THR A 87 22.54 -9.55 4.03
CA THR A 87 22.08 -8.23 4.50
C THR A 87 22.03 -7.23 3.35
N TYR A 88 23.07 -7.16 2.51
CA TYR A 88 23.07 -6.27 1.34
C TYR A 88 21.99 -6.66 0.32
N LEU A 89 21.78 -7.95 0.09
CA LEU A 89 20.67 -8.42 -0.76
C LEU A 89 19.31 -8.00 -0.19
N ARG A 90 19.10 -8.12 1.13
CA ARG A 90 17.85 -7.66 1.76
C ARG A 90 17.69 -6.16 1.63
N ILE A 91 18.73 -5.37 1.93
CA ILE A 91 18.70 -3.91 1.77
C ILE A 91 18.31 -3.53 0.35
N GLY A 92 18.96 -4.11 -0.66
CA GLY A 92 18.61 -3.83 -2.06
C GLY A 92 17.17 -4.22 -2.40
N LEU A 93 16.68 -5.36 -1.90
CA LEU A 93 15.31 -5.81 -2.16
C LEU A 93 14.29 -4.82 -1.61
N TYR A 94 14.39 -4.46 -0.34
CA TYR A 94 13.41 -3.56 0.28
C TYR A 94 13.54 -2.13 -0.23
N THR A 95 14.76 -1.64 -0.48
CA THR A 95 14.98 -0.34 -1.11
C THR A 95 14.36 -0.28 -2.50
N SER A 96 14.50 -1.35 -3.30
CA SER A 96 13.86 -1.42 -4.62
C SER A 96 12.35 -1.39 -4.52
N LEU A 97 11.76 -2.10 -3.55
CA LEU A 97 10.32 -2.06 -3.29
C LEU A 97 9.87 -0.65 -2.88
N PHE A 98 10.63 0.02 -2.02
CA PHE A 98 10.33 1.38 -1.56
C PHE A 98 10.40 2.39 -2.71
N LEU A 99 11.44 2.29 -3.55
CA LEU A 99 11.66 3.19 -4.68
C LEU A 99 10.64 2.99 -5.81
N THR A 100 10.24 1.74 -6.06
CA THR A 100 9.29 1.38 -7.12
C THR A 100 7.83 1.41 -6.66
N PHE A 101 7.59 1.61 -5.37
CA PHE A 101 6.26 1.74 -4.78
C PHE A 101 5.32 2.73 -5.51
N PRO A 102 5.72 3.96 -5.90
CA PRO A 102 4.83 4.88 -6.62
C PRO A 102 4.42 4.34 -8.00
N TYR A 103 5.33 3.64 -8.67
CA TYR A 103 5.03 2.98 -9.94
C TYR A 103 4.08 1.79 -9.73
N LEU A 104 4.29 1.00 -8.67
CA LEU A 104 3.42 -0.12 -8.29
C LEU A 104 1.99 0.36 -8.02
N LEU A 105 1.83 1.40 -7.22
CA LEU A 105 0.52 2.02 -6.95
C LEU A 105 -0.15 2.56 -8.22
N GLY A 106 0.62 3.22 -9.10
CA GLY A 106 0.10 3.68 -10.39
C GLY A 106 -0.42 2.56 -11.28
N GLN A 107 0.27 1.41 -11.29
CA GLN A 107 -0.16 0.21 -12.04
C GLN A 107 -1.40 -0.44 -11.44
N ILE A 108 -1.47 -0.55 -10.10
CA ILE A 108 -2.66 -1.03 -9.38
C ILE A 108 -3.84 -0.11 -9.69
N TRP A 109 -3.65 1.21 -9.62
CA TRP A 109 -4.72 2.15 -9.93
C TRP A 109 -5.20 2.01 -11.37
N LEU A 110 -4.29 1.92 -12.35
CA LEU A 110 -4.69 1.80 -13.75
C LEU A 110 -5.46 0.49 -14.00
N PHE A 111 -5.32 -0.51 -13.13
CA PHE A 111 -6.11 -1.74 -13.14
C PHE A 111 -7.47 -1.59 -12.44
N VAL A 112 -7.55 -0.80 -11.36
CA VAL A 112 -8.81 -0.53 -10.62
C VAL A 112 -9.68 0.53 -11.31
N ARG A 113 -9.07 1.48 -12.04
CA ARG A 113 -9.71 2.60 -12.73
C ARG A 113 -10.93 2.21 -13.58
N PRO A 114 -10.92 1.12 -14.38
CA PRO A 114 -12.08 0.70 -15.17
C PRO A 114 -13.30 0.30 -14.33
N ALA A 115 -13.11 -0.04 -13.05
CA ALA A 115 -14.18 -0.43 -12.15
C ALA A 115 -14.91 0.76 -11.51
N LEU A 116 -14.47 2.01 -11.75
CA LEU A 116 -15.09 3.22 -11.19
C LEU A 116 -15.84 4.03 -12.25
N TYR A 117 -16.95 4.63 -11.86
CA TYR A 117 -17.69 5.57 -12.71
C TYR A 117 -16.82 6.78 -13.09
N GLY A 118 -16.98 7.29 -14.33
CA GLY A 118 -16.15 8.38 -14.86
C GLY A 118 -16.08 9.65 -13.97
N LYS A 119 -17.17 9.99 -13.26
CA LYS A 119 -17.21 11.11 -12.31
C LYS A 119 -16.43 10.83 -11.01
N GLU A 120 -16.32 9.58 -10.60
CA GLU A 120 -15.61 9.17 -9.37
C GLU A 120 -14.11 9.06 -9.59
N ARG A 121 -13.69 8.79 -10.83
CA ARG A 121 -12.28 8.68 -11.20
C ARG A 121 -11.45 9.93 -10.84
N LYS A 122 -12.04 11.13 -10.94
CA LYS A 122 -11.37 12.39 -10.57
C LYS A 122 -11.19 12.55 -9.06
N ALA A 123 -12.09 11.99 -8.25
CA ALA A 123 -12.03 12.07 -6.79
C ALA A 123 -10.93 11.17 -6.19
N VAL A 124 -10.53 10.09 -6.90
CA VAL A 124 -9.48 9.16 -6.43
C VAL A 124 -8.08 9.63 -6.80
N TRP A 125 -7.92 10.39 -7.88
CA TRP A 125 -6.61 10.89 -8.32
C TRP A 125 -5.78 11.60 -7.23
N PRO A 126 -6.33 12.55 -6.43
CA PRO A 126 -5.55 13.17 -5.35
C PRO A 126 -5.14 12.18 -4.25
N PHE A 127 -5.94 11.16 -3.96
CA PHE A 127 -5.60 10.13 -2.97
C PHE A 127 -4.44 9.24 -3.41
N ILE A 128 -4.31 8.95 -4.71
CA ILE A 128 -3.17 8.18 -5.26
C ILE A 128 -1.90 9.04 -5.31
N LEU A 129 -2.03 10.35 -5.51
CA LEU A 129 -0.89 11.23 -5.39
C LEU A 129 -0.43 11.33 -3.92
N LEU A 130 -1.39 11.32 -2.99
CA LEU A 130 -1.15 11.38 -1.55
C LEU A 130 -0.62 10.05 -0.97
N SER A 131 -0.85 8.92 -1.62
CA SER A 131 -0.42 7.61 -1.13
C SER A 131 1.10 7.52 -1.04
N TYR A 132 1.85 7.96 -2.05
CA TYR A 132 3.32 7.93 -1.99
C TYR A 132 3.93 8.68 -0.79
N PRO A 133 3.61 9.96 -0.53
CA PRO A 133 4.11 10.63 0.67
C PRO A 133 3.57 10.03 1.96
N LEU A 134 2.40 9.38 1.95
CA LEU A 134 1.85 8.68 3.11
C LEU A 134 2.65 7.39 3.42
N PHE A 135 3.03 6.63 2.39
CA PHE A 135 3.91 5.47 2.50
C PHE A 135 5.31 5.85 2.99
N VAL A 136 5.91 6.89 2.40
CA VAL A 136 7.20 7.41 2.87
C VAL A 136 7.07 7.93 4.31
N GLY A 137 5.99 8.65 4.62
CA GLY A 137 5.68 9.13 5.96
C GLY A 137 5.54 7.99 6.98
N GLY A 138 4.91 6.88 6.60
CA GLY A 138 4.82 5.67 7.43
C GLY A 138 6.19 5.05 7.69
N GLY A 139 7.04 4.94 6.66
CA GLY A 139 8.41 4.48 6.83
C GLY A 139 9.23 5.38 7.76
N LEU A 140 9.12 6.70 7.59
CA LEU A 140 9.77 7.68 8.46
C LEU A 140 9.24 7.61 9.91
N PHE A 141 7.94 7.42 10.09
CA PHE A 141 7.33 7.21 11.41
C PHE A 141 7.89 5.95 12.09
N GLY A 142 7.98 4.84 11.35
CA GLY A 142 8.61 3.61 11.84
C GLY A 142 10.06 3.85 12.26
N TYR A 143 10.84 4.54 11.42
CA TYR A 143 12.26 4.79 11.65
C TYR A 143 12.56 5.74 12.82
N PHE A 144 11.85 6.88 12.90
CA PHE A 144 12.17 7.94 13.86
C PHE A 144 11.42 7.83 15.19
N ILE A 145 10.29 7.14 15.23
CA ILE A 145 9.46 7.06 16.45
C ILE A 145 9.49 5.63 16.99
N VAL A 146 9.06 4.65 16.19
CA VAL A 146 8.84 3.30 16.70
C VAL A 146 10.14 2.59 17.05
N ILE A 147 11.15 2.68 16.18
CA ILE A 147 12.44 2.04 16.39
C ILE A 147 13.15 2.57 17.66
N PRO A 148 13.32 3.89 17.87
CA PRO A 148 13.92 4.41 19.10
C PRO A 148 13.18 3.99 20.36
N LEU A 149 11.84 4.07 20.37
CA LEU A 149 11.04 3.65 21.52
C LEU A 149 11.20 2.15 21.83
N GLY A 150 11.29 1.31 20.79
CA GLY A 150 11.57 -0.11 20.95
C GLY A 150 12.96 -0.36 21.57
N TYR A 151 13.98 0.36 21.09
CA TYR A 151 15.33 0.26 21.66
C TYR A 151 15.42 0.74 23.10
N ASP A 152 14.82 1.88 23.42
CA ASP A 152 14.78 2.39 24.81
C ASP A 152 14.18 1.36 25.76
N PHE A 153 13.14 0.67 25.32
CA PHE A 153 12.53 -0.40 26.10
C PHE A 153 13.46 -1.61 26.25
N PHE A 154 14.01 -2.15 25.16
CA PHE A 154 14.85 -3.35 25.23
C PHE A 154 16.19 -3.11 25.96
N LEU A 155 16.81 -1.96 25.74
CA LEU A 155 18.04 -1.58 26.43
C LEU A 155 17.79 -1.25 27.91
N GLY A 156 16.56 -0.90 28.27
CA GLY A 156 16.15 -0.76 29.67
C GLY A 156 16.23 -2.06 30.50
N PHE A 157 16.41 -3.23 29.86
CA PHE A 157 16.64 -4.51 30.53
C PHE A 157 18.12 -4.88 30.66
N GLU A 158 19.03 -3.99 30.25
CA GLU A 158 20.46 -4.18 30.46
C GLU A 158 20.78 -4.29 31.97
N ASN A 159 21.63 -5.26 32.32
CA ASN A 159 22.14 -5.47 33.67
C ASN A 159 23.66 -5.48 33.64
N GLU A 160 24.30 -5.30 34.82
CA GLU A 160 25.77 -5.26 34.96
C GLU A 160 26.50 -6.49 34.40
N PHE A 161 25.80 -7.61 34.18
CA PHE A 161 26.37 -8.87 33.67
C PHE A 161 26.18 -9.11 32.17
N THR A 162 25.45 -8.24 31.45
CA THR A 162 25.08 -8.47 30.04
C THR A 162 25.35 -7.24 29.21
N LEU A 163 26.36 -7.30 28.33
CA LEU A 163 26.59 -6.26 27.33
C LEU A 163 25.64 -6.46 26.14
N PRO A 164 24.85 -5.45 25.73
CA PRO A 164 23.99 -5.54 24.57
C PRO A 164 24.85 -5.61 23.30
N THR A 165 24.91 -6.80 22.69
CA THR A 165 25.51 -6.97 21.36
C THR A 165 24.41 -7.26 20.36
N LEU A 166 24.42 -6.53 19.24
CA LEU A 166 23.40 -6.64 18.23
C LEU A 166 23.99 -7.20 16.94
N SER A 167 23.40 -8.30 16.46
CA SER A 167 23.72 -8.85 15.15
C SER A 167 23.25 -7.90 14.05
N MET A 168 24.11 -7.68 13.06
CA MET A 168 23.83 -6.89 11.87
C MET A 168 22.56 -7.37 11.16
N ALA A 169 22.42 -8.67 10.90
CA ALA A 169 21.25 -9.22 10.21
C ALA A 169 19.97 -9.05 11.02
N SER A 170 19.99 -9.28 12.34
CA SER A 170 18.82 -9.11 13.19
C SER A 170 18.39 -7.64 13.23
N TYR A 171 19.35 -6.73 13.40
CA TYR A 171 19.11 -5.29 13.40
C TYR A 171 18.47 -4.83 12.09
N LEU A 172 19.11 -5.13 10.97
CA LEU A 172 18.67 -4.65 9.66
C LEU A 172 17.36 -5.31 9.26
N SER A 173 17.19 -6.61 9.55
CA SER A 173 15.94 -7.29 9.28
C SER A 173 14.79 -6.62 10.04
N LEU A 174 14.94 -6.37 11.34
CA LEU A 174 13.90 -5.71 12.12
C LEU A 174 13.61 -4.31 11.58
N THR A 175 14.65 -3.48 11.42
CA THR A 175 14.51 -2.10 10.92
C THR A 175 13.80 -2.07 9.57
N ILE A 176 14.25 -2.86 8.61
CA ILE A 176 13.68 -2.89 7.26
C ILE A 176 12.23 -3.42 7.26
N HIS A 177 11.95 -4.50 7.98
CA HIS A 177 10.59 -5.04 8.10
C HIS A 177 9.63 -4.00 8.69
N LEU A 178 10.05 -3.30 9.75
CA LEU A 178 9.26 -2.24 10.38
C LEU A 178 9.00 -1.08 9.43
N LEU A 179 10.04 -0.57 8.75
CA LEU A 179 9.90 0.55 7.80
C LEU A 179 8.90 0.20 6.69
N PHE A 180 9.03 -0.99 6.11
CA PHE A 180 8.14 -1.41 5.04
C PHE A 180 6.71 -1.66 5.55
N ALA A 181 6.57 -2.29 6.71
CA ALA A 181 5.27 -2.56 7.30
C ALA A 181 4.52 -1.29 7.69
N PHE A 182 5.18 -0.32 8.34
CA PHE A 182 4.56 0.97 8.63
C PHE A 182 4.24 1.75 7.37
N GLY A 183 5.10 1.70 6.34
CA GLY A 183 4.78 2.26 5.03
C GLY A 183 3.48 1.69 4.46
N LEU A 184 3.33 0.36 4.43
CA LEU A 184 2.11 -0.29 3.95
C LEU A 184 0.88 -0.03 4.82
N VAL A 185 1.04 0.00 6.14
CA VAL A 185 -0.05 0.26 7.08
C VAL A 185 -0.56 1.71 6.95
N PHE A 186 0.34 2.65 6.66
CA PHE A 186 -0.05 4.03 6.37
C PHE A 186 -0.89 4.16 5.11
N GLU A 187 -0.94 3.14 4.23
CA GLU A 187 -1.84 3.12 3.08
C GLU A 187 -3.27 2.68 3.40
N LEU A 188 -3.55 2.22 4.62
CA LEU A 188 -4.90 1.81 5.04
C LEU A 188 -5.97 2.89 4.77
N PRO A 189 -5.75 4.19 5.01
CA PRO A 189 -6.73 5.23 4.69
C PRO A 189 -6.96 5.37 3.18
N THR A 190 -5.91 5.31 2.37
CA THR A 190 -5.99 5.35 0.90
C THR A 190 -6.78 4.16 0.37
N ILE A 191 -6.45 2.96 0.84
CA ILE A 191 -7.09 1.71 0.44
C ILE A 191 -8.57 1.72 0.85
N SER A 192 -8.87 2.15 2.07
CA SER A 192 -10.24 2.25 2.58
C SER A 192 -11.07 3.24 1.76
N PHE A 193 -10.51 4.40 1.40
CA PHE A 193 -11.16 5.36 0.51
C PHE A 193 -11.56 4.73 -0.83
N ILE A 194 -10.62 4.05 -1.49
CA ILE A 194 -10.84 3.42 -2.80
C ILE A 194 -11.90 2.32 -2.68
N LEU A 195 -11.80 1.45 -1.67
CA LEU A 195 -12.76 0.38 -1.43
C LEU A 195 -14.16 0.91 -1.11
N THR A 196 -14.27 2.03 -0.40
CA THR A 196 -15.57 2.67 -0.15
C THR A 196 -16.15 3.31 -1.40
N ARG A 197 -15.33 3.92 -2.27
CA ARG A 197 -15.80 4.41 -3.57
C ARG A 197 -16.27 3.30 -4.50
N LEU A 198 -15.61 2.14 -4.45
CA LEU A 198 -16.04 0.92 -5.14
C LEU A 198 -17.32 0.29 -4.56
N GLY A 199 -17.82 0.78 -3.43
CA GLY A 199 -18.98 0.19 -2.74
C GLY A 199 -18.70 -1.12 -2.02
N ILE A 200 -17.43 -1.56 -1.95
CA ILE A 200 -17.01 -2.81 -1.27
C ILE A 200 -17.01 -2.61 0.25
N LEU A 201 -16.59 -1.43 0.71
CA LEU A 201 -16.55 -1.08 2.13
C LEU A 201 -17.53 0.05 2.45
N ASN A 202 -18.19 -0.04 3.61
CA ASN A 202 -19.01 1.04 4.16
C ASN A 202 -18.46 1.45 5.52
N ALA A 203 -18.41 2.74 5.82
CA ALA A 203 -17.98 3.24 7.13
C ALA A 203 -18.76 2.62 8.30
N ASN A 204 -20.05 2.35 8.14
CA ASN A 204 -20.85 1.65 9.15
C ASN A 204 -20.37 0.22 9.36
N TRP A 205 -19.96 -0.47 8.30
CA TRP A 205 -19.40 -1.82 8.39
C TRP A 205 -18.06 -1.82 9.14
N LEU A 206 -17.15 -0.87 8.85
CA LEU A 206 -15.90 -0.74 9.62
C LEU A 206 -16.17 -0.40 11.10
N ARG A 207 -17.19 0.43 11.39
CA ARG A 207 -17.57 0.77 12.77
C ARG A 207 -18.11 -0.42 13.54
N THR A 208 -18.98 -1.23 12.94
CA THR A 208 -19.55 -2.42 13.59
C THR A 208 -18.48 -3.50 13.82
N ASN A 209 -17.49 -3.59 12.93
CA ASN A 209 -16.43 -4.59 13.00
C ASN A 209 -15.14 -4.14 13.73
N ARG A 210 -15.19 -3.02 14.48
CA ARG A 210 -14.05 -2.52 15.27
C ARG A 210 -13.35 -3.59 16.11
N LYS A 211 -14.12 -4.46 16.76
CA LYS A 211 -13.58 -5.55 17.59
C LYS A 211 -12.75 -6.56 16.79
N TYR A 212 -13.14 -6.86 15.56
CA TYR A 212 -12.39 -7.76 14.69
C TYR A 212 -11.13 -7.08 14.14
N SER A 213 -11.24 -5.81 13.73
CA SER A 213 -10.10 -5.03 13.26
C SER A 213 -9.04 -4.87 14.34
N LEU A 214 -9.44 -4.68 15.61
CA LEU A 214 -8.51 -4.65 16.74
C LEU A 214 -7.73 -5.96 16.85
N VAL A 215 -8.40 -7.12 16.77
CA VAL A 215 -7.73 -8.42 16.79
C VAL A 215 -6.76 -8.56 15.60
N VAL A 216 -7.17 -8.19 14.39
CA VAL A 216 -6.30 -8.22 13.20
C VAL A 216 -5.08 -7.31 13.36
N ILE A 217 -5.25 -6.13 13.95
CA ILE A 217 -4.15 -5.20 14.23
C ILE A 217 -3.16 -5.82 15.22
N PHE A 218 -3.64 -6.45 16.30
CA PHE A 218 -2.76 -7.11 17.27
C PHE A 218 -2.05 -8.33 16.69
N ILE A 219 -2.72 -9.09 15.79
CA ILE A 219 -2.09 -10.19 15.04
C ILE A 219 -1.01 -9.64 14.11
N GLY A 220 -1.31 -8.59 13.34
CA GLY A 220 -0.34 -7.93 12.47
C GLY A 220 0.85 -7.39 13.24
N ALA A 221 0.61 -6.73 14.38
CA ALA A 221 1.67 -6.27 15.27
C ALA A 221 2.53 -7.43 15.77
N ALA A 222 1.95 -8.56 16.18
CA ALA A 222 2.69 -9.74 16.63
C ALA A 222 3.52 -10.43 15.53
N VAL A 223 3.15 -10.27 14.25
CA VAL A 223 3.95 -10.77 13.12
C VAL A 223 5.13 -9.85 12.82
N LEU A 224 4.95 -8.55 13.05
CA LEU A 224 5.96 -7.52 12.76
C LEU A 224 6.95 -7.31 13.89
N THR A 225 6.53 -7.59 15.13
CA THR A 225 7.36 -7.48 16.33
C THR A 225 7.87 -8.84 16.76
N PRO A 226 8.99 -8.89 17.49
CA PRO A 226 9.27 -10.04 18.35
C PRO A 226 8.06 -10.36 19.24
N PRO A 227 7.92 -11.61 19.74
CA PRO A 227 6.79 -12.01 20.56
C PRO A 227 6.89 -11.40 21.97
N ASP A 228 6.69 -10.08 22.08
CA ASP A 228 6.67 -9.33 23.33
C ASP A 228 5.47 -8.36 23.38
N VAL A 229 4.82 -8.30 24.54
CA VAL A 229 3.56 -7.56 24.70
C VAL A 229 3.75 -6.05 24.59
N PHE A 230 4.92 -5.54 24.99
CA PHE A 230 5.18 -4.11 25.02
C PHE A 230 5.31 -3.54 23.60
N THR A 231 6.21 -4.08 22.79
CA THR A 231 6.39 -3.61 21.41
C THR A 231 5.16 -3.92 20.57
N GLN A 232 4.50 -5.05 20.80
CA GLN A 232 3.23 -5.37 20.16
C GLN A 232 2.18 -4.28 20.44
N THR A 233 2.03 -3.84 21.69
CA THR A 233 1.06 -2.80 22.08
C THR A 233 1.49 -1.42 21.57
N LEU A 234 2.79 -1.11 21.67
CA LEU A 234 3.39 0.12 21.14
C LEU A 234 3.11 0.27 19.64
N MET A 235 3.20 -0.82 18.88
CA MET A 235 2.91 -0.81 17.45
C MET A 235 1.41 -0.84 17.15
N ALA A 236 0.61 -1.57 17.93
CA ALA A 236 -0.83 -1.61 17.77
C ALA A 236 -1.48 -0.22 17.93
N GLY A 237 -0.94 0.65 18.78
CA GLY A 237 -1.44 2.02 18.99
C GLY A 237 -1.57 2.84 17.69
N PRO A 238 -0.46 3.11 16.97
CA PRO A 238 -0.48 3.80 15.68
C PRO A 238 -1.40 3.13 14.64
N LEU A 239 -1.42 1.79 14.59
CA LEU A 239 -2.29 1.02 13.71
C LEU A 239 -3.79 1.28 14.00
N ILE A 240 -4.18 1.34 15.28
CA ILE A 240 -5.55 1.64 15.70
C ILE A 240 -5.93 3.06 15.30
N ILE A 241 -5.03 4.03 15.47
CA ILE A 241 -5.26 5.42 15.05
C ILE A 241 -5.49 5.50 13.54
N LEU A 242 -4.66 4.83 12.75
CA LEU A 242 -4.80 4.78 11.29
C LEU A 242 -6.09 4.08 10.86
N TYR A 243 -6.52 3.05 11.58
CA TYR A 243 -7.82 2.43 11.37
C TYR A 243 -8.97 3.39 11.63
N GLU A 244 -8.90 4.20 12.69
CA GLU A 244 -9.92 5.22 12.97
C GLU A 244 -9.96 6.31 11.88
N ILE A 245 -8.78 6.78 11.44
CA ILE A 245 -8.66 7.71 10.31
C ILE A 245 -9.28 7.07 9.06
N SER A 246 -9.04 5.78 8.82
CA SER A 246 -9.62 5.05 7.68
C SER A 246 -11.15 5.02 7.72
N ILE A 247 -11.75 4.90 8.91
CA ILE A 247 -13.20 5.03 9.10
C ILE A 247 -13.67 6.44 8.71
N LEU A 248 -13.01 7.48 9.21
CA LEU A 248 -13.38 8.88 8.91
C LEU A 248 -13.28 9.18 7.41
N VAL A 249 -12.20 8.74 6.77
CA VAL A 249 -12.00 8.86 5.32
C VAL A 249 -13.11 8.11 4.57
N SER A 250 -13.48 6.91 5.03
CA SER A 250 -14.60 6.14 4.45
C SER A 250 -15.94 6.85 4.63
N GLN A 251 -16.16 7.60 5.72
CA GLN A 251 -17.39 8.39 5.91
C GLN A 251 -17.46 9.55 4.93
N MET A 252 -16.35 10.26 4.72
CA MET A 252 -16.26 11.34 3.74
C MET A 252 -16.38 10.82 2.29
N ALA A 253 -15.86 9.61 2.04
CA ALA A 253 -15.95 8.94 0.74
C ALA A 253 -17.34 8.36 0.46
N GLY A 254 -18.06 8.01 1.52
CA GLY A 254 -19.37 7.36 1.47
C GLY A 254 -20.34 8.19 0.66
N ARG A 255 -20.79 7.63 -0.46
CA ARG A 255 -22.01 8.09 -1.11
C ARG A 255 -23.14 7.89 -0.12
N ASN A 256 -23.98 8.91 0.09
CA ASN A 256 -25.34 8.69 0.57
C ASN A 256 -25.98 7.64 -0.36
N THR A 257 -25.88 6.38 0.04
CA THR A 257 -26.37 5.26 -0.75
C THR A 257 -27.81 5.07 -0.32
N GLU A 258 -28.70 5.86 -0.92
CA GLU A 258 -29.89 5.24 -1.47
C GLU A 258 -29.39 4.17 -2.45
N LYS A 259 -29.67 2.91 -2.11
CA LYS A 259 -29.36 1.74 -2.94
C LYS A 259 -29.83 1.98 -4.38
N PRO A 260 -28.97 1.84 -5.41
CA PRO A 260 -29.42 1.28 -6.66
C PRO A 260 -29.43 -0.23 -6.43
N GLU A 261 -30.63 -0.73 -6.16
CA GLU A 261 -30.98 -2.14 -6.36
C GLU A 261 -30.36 -2.60 -7.69
N PRO A 262 -29.58 -3.70 -7.73
CA PRO A 262 -29.12 -4.22 -8.99
C PRO A 262 -30.37 -4.54 -9.81
N ALA A 263 -30.52 -3.82 -10.92
CA ALA A 263 -31.57 -4.06 -11.89
C ALA A 263 -31.49 -5.53 -12.29
N GLN A 264 -32.34 -6.35 -11.69
CA GLN A 264 -32.62 -7.68 -12.19
C GLN A 264 -33.07 -7.49 -13.64
N PRO A 265 -32.47 -8.18 -14.62
CA PRO A 265 -32.99 -8.17 -15.96
C PRO A 265 -34.42 -8.70 -15.90
N LYS A 266 -35.40 -7.81 -16.15
CA LYS A 266 -36.76 -8.22 -16.47
C LYS A 266 -36.69 -9.02 -17.77
N LEU A 267 -36.62 -10.34 -17.66
CA LEU A 267 -37.04 -11.25 -18.73
C LEU A 267 -38.54 -11.55 -18.51
N GLN A 268 -39.36 -10.55 -18.81
CA GLN A 268 -40.74 -10.72 -19.29
C GLN A 268 -40.61 -10.47 -20.81
N GLU A 269 -41.19 -11.22 -21.74
CA GLU A 269 -42.38 -12.06 -21.73
C GLU A 269 -42.50 -12.75 -23.11
N GLN A 270 -43.22 -13.88 -23.17
CA GLN A 270 -44.02 -14.34 -24.32
C GLN A 270 -43.31 -14.72 -25.63
N GLN A 271 -43.09 -16.03 -25.83
CA GLN A 271 -43.35 -16.76 -27.10
C GLN A 271 -43.11 -18.27 -26.92
N SER A 272 -44.08 -18.98 -26.33
CA SER A 272 -44.30 -20.42 -26.58
C SER A 272 -45.67 -20.86 -26.04
N GLU A 273 -46.71 -20.12 -26.42
CA GLU A 273 -48.06 -20.68 -26.54
C GLU A 273 -48.57 -20.24 -27.92
N LYS A 274 -48.32 -21.11 -28.90
CA LYS A 274 -49.11 -21.33 -30.12
C LYS A 274 -48.53 -22.51 -30.88
#